data_AF-F7RTD8-F1
#
_entry.id   AF-F7RTD8-F1
#
_cell.length_a   1.000
_cell.length_b   1.000
_cell.length_c   1.000
_cell.angle_alpha   90.00
_cell.angle_beta   90.00
_cell.angle_gamma   90.00
#
_symmetry.space_group_name_H-M   'P 1'
#
loop_
_entity.id
_entity.type
_entity.pdbx_description
1 polymer ?
#
loop_
_entity_poly.entity_id
_entity_poly.type
_entity_poly.pdbx_seq_one_letter_code
_entity_poly.pdbx_strand_id
1 'polypeptide(L)'
;MLKSLNTTKFISVAILSAVLAGCGTQAPTTSTGTAPTAATSLASAPLAPNVYLAQASNSKDSQQRDTNLLLAAHAYINANDYAAAQKLLKSMVPSLTQSPTLLAEHKYLTARVLEHTSTYLDALNTLNYPSTWVLPSWQMATYHQFKAHLYQLNKQPIEQVRELSLLTGYLPPAEANEVNNQIWQVLQPMHEQTLQTFTQDAKSPVFAGWLQLAYIAKHYAVDPTQLVRYLGEWQKQNPYHPAAAKLPADLDRALNAKPFTPKNIAVLLPLTGPRANAANAIRQGILASYLAKPNEQVSVNFYDTANDATAAYQQAVTAGAEFIIGPLLPNEIDQLLALNNSMSPTSTAPATPVVPTAPIPQLFLNQTDKFVPDINKFYFALSPAQEAADAATRMYQDGVTMPLLLASNDAIGKRMAESFIQAWKKKSDTPIEVYYYDGGDKMRTTVQDALGVRDSQERIARIKELLGNSVQADFRSRQDIDAIYMISTPQELTLLKAFIDVNFSVFTQPVPLYTSSRSRIDNESSQTAQDLNNLTMSDAPWLMQNGEENLLVKTLWSGWNNGQKRLFIMGYDAMDLISKLAQMRSFPGFQFNGRSGVLSVNPDGVLNRQLSWGRYQRGSFRQL
;
A
#
# COMPACT_ATOMS: atom_id res chain seq x y z
N MET A 1 39.58 15.08 -31.74
CA MET A 1 40.25 16.38 -31.63
C MET A 1 39.55 17.19 -30.55
N LEU A 2 40.18 17.27 -29.38
CA LEU A 2 40.60 18.51 -28.66
C LEU A 2 39.42 19.33 -28.08
N LYS A 3 39.13 19.14 -26.78
CA LYS A 3 39.61 19.92 -25.60
C LYS A 3 38.84 21.24 -25.46
N SER A 4 37.88 21.36 -24.54
CA SER A 4 37.98 21.54 -23.07
C SER A 4 37.75 23.00 -22.68
N LEU A 5 36.73 23.26 -21.85
CA LEU A 5 36.86 24.11 -20.67
C LEU A 5 35.67 23.89 -19.73
N ASN A 6 36.03 23.51 -18.50
CA ASN A 6 35.21 23.36 -17.30
C ASN A 6 34.67 24.71 -16.82
N THR A 7 33.53 24.69 -16.14
CA THR A 7 33.34 25.26 -14.77
C THR A 7 31.96 24.82 -14.23
N THR A 8 31.88 23.81 -13.37
CA THR A 8 31.65 23.89 -11.90
C THR A 8 30.46 24.75 -11.43
N LYS A 9 29.46 24.09 -10.81
CA LYS A 9 28.78 24.50 -9.56
C LYS A 9 27.98 23.32 -8.99
N PHE A 10 28.67 22.50 -8.20
CA PHE A 10 28.07 21.73 -7.09
C PHE A 10 27.92 22.72 -5.92
N ILE A 11 26.72 22.83 -5.38
CA ILE A 11 26.37 23.55 -4.14
C ILE A 11 25.54 22.56 -3.33
N SER A 12 25.74 22.27 -2.06
CA SER A 12 26.88 22.36 -1.15
C SER A 12 26.50 21.39 -0.03
N VAL A 13 27.18 20.24 0.02
CA VAL A 13 27.24 19.38 1.21
C VAL A 13 28.26 20.02 2.13
N ALA A 14 27.81 20.86 3.05
CA ALA A 14 28.55 21.32 4.24
C ALA A 14 27.66 22.34 4.96
N ILE A 15 27.03 21.92 6.05
CA ILE A 15 26.72 22.66 7.30
C ILE A 15 25.92 21.67 8.17
N LEU A 16 26.63 20.83 8.93
CA LEU A 16 26.26 20.40 10.28
C LEU A 16 27.44 19.67 10.94
N SER A 17 28.59 20.32 10.96
CA SER A 17 29.82 19.82 11.61
C SER A 17 30.53 20.92 12.37
N ALA A 18 29.77 21.72 13.14
CA ALA A 18 30.34 22.78 13.98
C ALA A 18 29.39 23.20 15.11
N VAL A 19 29.15 22.32 16.10
CA VAL A 19 28.83 22.74 17.48
C VAL A 19 29.47 21.76 18.47
N LEU A 20 30.80 21.72 18.50
CA LEU A 20 31.59 21.16 19.59
C LEU A 20 32.90 21.96 19.70
N ALA A 21 32.85 23.08 20.42
CA ALA A 21 34.00 23.72 21.09
C ALA A 21 33.54 25.00 21.81
N GLY A 22 32.69 24.85 22.82
CA GLY A 22 32.46 25.90 23.82
C GLY A 22 33.44 25.73 24.98
N CYS A 23 34.71 26.13 24.79
CA CYS A 23 35.65 26.30 25.88
C CYS A 23 35.25 27.52 26.72
N GLY A 24 34.56 27.31 27.83
CA GLY A 24 34.53 28.27 28.93
C GLY A 24 35.80 28.12 29.76
N THR A 25 36.77 29.01 29.55
CA THR A 25 37.95 29.16 30.42
C THR A 25 37.57 29.88 31.71
N GLN A 26 37.61 29.17 32.84
CA GLN A 26 37.86 29.76 34.15
C GLN A 26 39.06 29.07 34.78
N ALA A 27 40.01 29.89 35.25
CA ALA A 27 41.23 29.46 35.94
C ALA A 27 40.91 28.89 37.34
N PRO A 28 41.82 28.08 37.93
CA PRO A 28 41.45 27.09 38.93
C PRO A 28 41.40 27.67 40.35
N THR A 29 40.27 27.50 41.03
CA THR A 29 40.26 27.46 42.50
C THR A 29 40.43 26.00 42.92
N THR A 30 41.54 25.73 43.60
CA THR A 30 41.87 24.46 44.25
C THR A 30 40.71 23.99 45.14
N SER A 31 40.04 22.93 44.69
CA SER A 31 39.10 22.13 45.47
C SER A 31 39.52 20.68 45.26
N THR A 32 40.15 20.11 46.28
CA THR A 32 40.37 18.66 46.40
C THR A 32 39.00 18.00 46.56
N GLY A 33 38.39 17.64 45.42
CA GLY A 33 37.20 16.82 45.33
C GLY A 33 37.41 15.80 44.23
N THR A 34 37.37 14.51 44.59
CA THR A 34 37.52 13.36 43.72
C THR A 34 36.64 13.50 42.47
N ALA A 35 37.25 13.72 41.31
CA ALA A 35 36.52 13.77 40.05
C ALA A 35 35.94 12.38 39.73
N PRO A 36 34.64 12.25 39.40
CA PRO A 36 34.11 11.01 38.89
C PRO A 36 34.75 10.73 37.52
N THR A 37 35.33 9.54 37.38
CA THR A 37 35.89 9.01 36.13
C THR A 37 34.85 9.11 35.01
N ALA A 38 35.16 9.90 33.98
CA ALA A 38 34.34 10.00 32.78
C ALA A 38 34.21 8.62 32.12
N ALA A 39 33.00 8.07 32.10
CA ALA A 39 32.71 6.81 31.42
C ALA A 39 32.93 7.01 29.91
N THR A 40 33.90 6.30 29.34
CA THR A 40 34.09 6.20 27.88
C THR A 40 32.82 5.60 27.29
N SER A 41 32.10 6.37 26.47
CA SER A 41 30.86 5.90 25.84
C SER A 41 31.15 4.77 24.86
N LEU A 42 30.50 3.62 25.04
CA LEU A 42 30.54 2.47 24.13
C LEU A 42 29.66 2.69 22.88
N ALA A 43 28.90 3.80 22.83
CA ALA A 43 27.91 4.07 21.78
C ALA A 43 28.52 4.32 20.40
N SER A 44 29.80 4.70 20.30
CA SER A 44 30.45 5.00 19.03
C SER A 44 31.93 4.62 19.03
N ALA A 45 32.39 4.01 17.94
CA ALA A 45 33.78 3.65 17.72
C ALA A 45 34.35 4.38 16.48
N PRO A 46 34.73 5.68 16.60
CA PRO A 46 35.22 6.47 15.47
C PRO A 46 36.64 6.14 15.01
N LEU A 47 37.44 5.46 15.84
CA LEU A 47 38.83 5.10 15.50
C LEU A 47 38.89 3.74 14.77
N ALA A 48 40.01 3.49 14.10
CA ALA A 48 40.27 2.21 13.47
C ALA A 48 40.42 1.07 14.52
N PRO A 49 40.07 -0.19 14.19
CA PRO A 49 40.07 -1.30 15.16
C PRO A 49 41.42 -1.52 15.84
N ASN A 50 42.53 -1.33 15.11
CA ASN A 50 43.88 -1.51 15.62
C ASN A 50 44.24 -0.51 16.75
N VAL A 51 43.68 0.69 16.73
CA VAL A 51 43.89 1.69 17.79
C VAL A 51 43.29 1.19 19.11
N TYR A 52 42.06 0.69 19.06
CA TYR A 52 41.38 0.12 20.23
C TYR A 52 42.06 -1.16 20.74
N LEU A 53 42.53 -2.03 19.84
CA LEU A 53 43.28 -3.23 20.23
C LEU A 53 44.60 -2.89 20.94
N ALA A 54 45.30 -1.84 20.49
CA ALA A 54 46.51 -1.36 21.15
C ALA A 54 46.20 -0.78 22.55
N GLN A 55 45.11 0.00 22.67
CA GLN A 55 44.64 0.52 23.96
C GLN A 55 44.24 -0.60 24.93
N ALA A 56 43.56 -1.64 24.44
CA ALA A 56 43.21 -2.82 25.23
C ALA A 56 44.45 -3.56 25.74
N SER A 57 45.45 -3.76 24.88
CA SER A 57 46.69 -4.48 25.22
C SER A 57 47.53 -3.74 26.28
N ASN A 58 47.44 -2.41 26.31
CA ASN A 58 48.14 -1.58 27.29
C ASN A 58 47.35 -1.37 28.60
N SER A 59 46.09 -1.80 28.65
CA SER A 59 45.24 -1.62 29.82
C SER A 59 45.55 -2.65 30.91
N LYS A 60 45.89 -2.16 32.11
CA LYS A 60 46.05 -3.00 33.31
C LYS A 60 44.72 -3.28 34.02
N ASP A 61 43.70 -2.48 33.73
CA ASP A 61 42.34 -2.65 34.27
C ASP A 61 41.50 -3.51 33.32
N SER A 62 40.89 -4.57 33.86
CA SER A 62 40.10 -5.53 33.08
C SER A 62 38.87 -4.90 32.43
N GLN A 63 38.24 -3.94 33.11
CA GLN A 63 37.04 -3.27 32.60
C GLN A 63 37.41 -2.36 31.41
N GLN A 64 38.45 -1.54 31.54
CA GLN A 64 38.97 -0.71 30.44
C GLN A 64 39.49 -1.55 29.28
N ARG A 65 40.14 -2.69 29.56
CA ARG A 65 40.55 -3.63 28.51
C ARG A 65 39.33 -4.10 27.73
N ASP A 66 38.31 -4.60 28.41
CA ASP A 66 37.10 -5.15 27.77
C ASP A 66 36.32 -4.05 27.03
N THR A 67 36.24 -2.83 27.58
CA THR A 67 35.68 -1.66 26.87
C THR A 67 36.39 -1.41 25.54
N ASN A 68 37.72 -1.39 25.53
CA ASN A 68 38.48 -1.18 24.29
C ASN A 68 38.33 -2.35 23.31
N LEU A 69 38.26 -3.61 23.79
CA LEU A 69 38.00 -4.76 22.91
C LEU A 69 36.60 -4.69 22.28
N LEU A 70 35.58 -4.26 23.02
CA LEU A 70 34.24 -4.03 22.47
C LEU A 70 34.22 -2.90 21.45
N LEU A 71 34.92 -1.78 21.70
CA LEU A 71 35.09 -0.70 20.72
C LEU A 71 35.82 -1.17 19.46
N ALA A 72 36.82 -2.05 19.58
CA ALA A 72 37.48 -2.67 18.44
C ALA A 72 36.51 -3.55 17.62
N ALA A 73 35.69 -4.37 18.29
CA ALA A 73 34.66 -5.17 17.63
C ALA A 73 33.62 -4.30 16.92
N HIS A 74 33.19 -3.21 17.55
CA HIS A 74 32.30 -2.22 16.93
C HIS A 74 32.95 -1.59 15.68
N ALA A 75 34.22 -1.18 15.76
CA ALA A 75 34.95 -0.63 14.62
C ALA A 75 35.10 -1.64 13.47
N TYR A 76 35.31 -2.93 13.75
CA TYR A 76 35.31 -3.97 12.72
C TYR A 76 33.95 -4.10 12.03
N ILE A 77 32.85 -4.07 12.78
CA ILE A 77 31.50 -4.09 12.20
C ILE A 77 31.27 -2.85 11.33
N ASN A 78 31.69 -1.66 11.76
CA ASN A 78 31.58 -0.42 10.97
C ASN A 78 32.42 -0.48 9.67
N ALA A 79 33.48 -1.28 9.64
CA ALA A 79 34.29 -1.55 8.47
C ALA A 79 33.79 -2.75 7.63
N ASN A 80 32.63 -3.33 7.96
CA ASN A 80 32.06 -4.54 7.37
C ASN A 80 32.93 -5.81 7.49
N ASP A 81 33.89 -5.83 8.43
CA ASP A 81 34.71 -7.01 8.73
C ASP A 81 34.07 -7.84 9.85
N TYR A 82 32.95 -8.49 9.51
CA TYR A 82 32.17 -9.28 10.47
C TYR A 82 32.93 -10.51 10.98
N ALA A 83 33.83 -11.07 10.17
CA ALA A 83 34.64 -12.24 10.56
C ALA A 83 35.64 -11.88 11.67
N ALA A 84 36.34 -10.74 11.54
CA ALA A 84 37.24 -10.26 12.58
C ALA A 84 36.48 -9.90 13.87
N ALA A 85 35.34 -9.21 13.74
CA ALA A 85 34.47 -8.90 14.87
C ALA A 85 34.00 -10.17 15.61
N GLN A 86 33.53 -11.19 14.88
CA GLN A 86 33.07 -12.45 15.45
C GLN A 86 34.18 -13.16 16.22
N LYS A 87 35.39 -13.25 15.63
CA LYS A 87 36.54 -13.88 16.25
C LYS A 87 36.93 -13.17 17.54
N LEU A 88 36.96 -11.83 17.52
CA LEU A 88 37.27 -11.01 18.68
C LEU A 88 36.24 -11.22 19.79
N LEU A 89 34.94 -11.05 19.51
CA LEU A 89 33.86 -11.21 20.48
C LEU A 89 33.86 -12.62 21.10
N LYS A 90 34.10 -13.67 20.31
CA LYS A 90 34.19 -15.04 20.84
C LYS A 90 35.38 -15.23 21.78
N SER A 91 36.53 -14.61 21.47
CA SER A 91 37.73 -14.69 22.30
C SER A 91 37.58 -14.01 23.67
N MET A 92 36.67 -13.03 23.79
CA MET A 92 36.44 -12.30 25.04
C MET A 92 35.67 -13.11 26.08
N VAL A 93 34.81 -14.06 25.67
CA VAL A 93 33.84 -14.76 26.55
C VAL A 93 34.46 -15.33 27.84
N PRO A 94 35.62 -16.01 27.81
CA PRO A 94 36.18 -16.62 29.03
C PRO A 94 36.66 -15.62 30.08
N SER A 95 37.00 -14.40 29.67
CA SER A 95 37.62 -13.37 30.53
C SER A 95 36.83 -12.08 30.62
N LEU A 96 35.62 -12.05 30.08
CA LEU A 96 34.77 -10.86 30.06
C LEU A 96 34.32 -10.50 31.47
N THR A 97 34.58 -9.26 31.85
CA THR A 97 34.15 -8.67 33.12
C THR A 97 32.63 -8.79 33.27
N GLN A 98 32.16 -9.29 34.42
CA GLN A 98 30.74 -9.54 34.71
C GLN A 98 29.97 -8.26 35.06
N SER A 99 30.16 -7.20 34.28
CA SER A 99 29.39 -5.95 34.37
C SER A 99 28.20 -6.04 33.42
N PRO A 100 26.96 -5.72 33.86
CA PRO A 100 25.79 -5.68 32.99
C PRO A 100 26.00 -4.86 31.71
N THR A 101 26.70 -3.72 31.79
CA THR A 101 26.95 -2.85 30.64
C THR A 101 27.86 -3.48 29.59
N LEU A 102 28.92 -4.18 30.02
CA LEU A 102 29.85 -4.87 29.12
C LEU A 102 29.24 -6.15 28.53
N LEU A 103 28.48 -6.89 29.35
CA LEU A 103 27.77 -8.08 28.90
C LEU A 103 26.67 -7.73 27.89
N ALA A 104 25.93 -6.64 28.11
CA ALA A 104 24.93 -6.13 27.19
C ALA A 104 25.55 -5.71 25.85
N GLU A 105 26.65 -4.95 25.88
CA GLU A 105 27.36 -4.51 24.69
C GLU A 105 27.92 -5.71 23.89
N HIS A 106 28.51 -6.68 24.58
CA HIS A 106 28.99 -7.91 23.93
C HIS A 106 27.87 -8.65 23.20
N LYS A 107 26.72 -8.83 23.86
CA LYS A 107 25.52 -9.45 23.24
C LYS A 107 25.02 -8.64 22.05
N TYR A 108 24.97 -7.32 22.17
CA TYR A 108 24.54 -6.41 21.10
C TYR A 108 25.43 -6.53 19.85
N LEU A 109 26.75 -6.41 20.03
CA LEU A 109 27.70 -6.53 18.92
C LEU A 109 27.71 -7.95 18.32
N THR A 110 27.53 -8.99 19.15
CA THR A 110 27.38 -10.37 18.67
C THR A 110 26.14 -10.52 17.79
N ALA A 111 25.02 -9.93 18.18
CA ALA A 111 23.79 -9.96 17.38
C ALA A 111 23.95 -9.19 16.05
N ARG A 112 24.65 -8.06 16.05
CA ARG A 112 24.98 -7.31 14.81
C ARG A 112 25.84 -8.12 13.84
N VAL A 113 26.78 -8.90 14.34
CA VAL A 113 27.55 -9.84 13.50
C VAL A 113 26.63 -10.93 12.95
N LEU A 114 25.79 -11.53 13.79
CA LEU A 114 24.89 -12.61 13.40
C LEU A 114 23.85 -12.21 12.34
N GLU A 115 23.43 -10.94 12.30
CA GLU A 115 22.59 -10.40 11.22
C GLU A 115 23.18 -10.67 9.82
N HIS A 116 24.50 -10.61 9.69
CA HIS A 116 25.18 -10.77 8.41
C HIS A 116 25.82 -12.15 8.21
N THR A 117 26.01 -12.92 9.28
CA THR A 117 26.69 -14.21 9.24
C THR A 117 25.79 -15.42 9.52
N SER A 118 24.55 -15.20 9.97
CA SER A 118 23.60 -16.26 10.35
C SER A 118 22.14 -15.86 10.03
N THR A 119 21.16 -16.43 10.74
CA THR A 119 19.75 -16.06 10.60
C THR A 119 19.37 -14.89 11.53
N TYR A 120 18.35 -14.13 11.15
CA TYR A 120 17.80 -13.05 12.00
C TYR A 120 17.26 -13.59 13.34
N LEU A 121 16.79 -14.84 13.37
CA LEU A 121 16.33 -15.48 14.60
C LEU A 121 17.49 -15.73 15.58
N ASP A 122 18.68 -16.10 15.09
CA ASP A 122 19.87 -16.27 15.94
C ASP A 122 20.30 -14.94 16.56
N ALA A 123 20.25 -13.85 15.78
CA ALA A 123 20.52 -12.50 16.26
C ALA A 123 19.50 -12.08 17.35
N LEU A 124 18.20 -12.32 17.12
CA LEU A 124 17.14 -12.05 18.10
C LEU A 124 17.33 -12.85 19.40
N ASN A 125 17.63 -14.15 19.31
CA ASN A 125 17.85 -15.01 20.47
C ASN A 125 19.06 -14.57 21.31
N THR A 126 20.07 -13.96 20.67
CA THR A 126 21.25 -13.42 21.34
C THR A 126 20.90 -12.18 22.19
N LEU A 127 19.95 -11.36 21.72
CA LEU A 127 19.44 -10.15 22.37
C LEU A 127 18.40 -10.46 23.47
N ASN A 128 18.66 -11.46 24.30
CA ASN A 128 17.86 -11.71 25.50
C ASN A 128 18.60 -11.15 26.72
N TYR A 129 18.17 -9.97 27.19
CA TYR A 129 18.73 -9.29 28.35
C TYR A 129 17.98 -9.71 29.62
N PRO A 130 18.67 -10.12 30.69
CA PRO A 130 18.06 -10.36 31.99
C PRO A 130 17.28 -9.13 32.49
N SER A 131 16.07 -9.33 32.98
CA SER A 131 15.23 -8.25 33.55
C SER A 131 15.82 -7.58 34.80
N THR A 132 16.84 -8.20 35.41
CA THR A 132 17.57 -7.67 36.56
C THR A 132 18.67 -6.67 36.18
N TRP A 133 19.02 -6.55 34.90
CA TRP A 133 20.04 -5.61 34.45
C TRP A 133 19.52 -4.17 34.46
N VAL A 134 20.32 -3.27 35.04
CA VAL A 134 20.11 -1.83 34.99
C VAL A 134 21.15 -1.25 34.04
N LEU A 135 20.70 -0.76 32.88
CA LEU A 135 21.56 -0.26 31.81
C LEU A 135 21.34 1.24 31.59
N PRO A 136 22.36 1.99 31.11
CA PRO A 136 22.20 3.36 30.65
C PRO A 136 21.15 3.46 29.53
N SER A 137 20.42 4.59 29.47
CA SER A 137 19.35 4.80 28.48
C SER A 137 19.80 4.57 27.05
N TRP A 138 21.03 4.96 26.70
CA TRP A 138 21.56 4.77 25.35
C TRP A 138 21.72 3.28 24.97
N GLN A 139 22.07 2.39 25.91
CA GLN A 139 22.16 0.94 25.64
C GLN A 139 20.78 0.32 25.44
N MET A 140 19.80 0.76 26.24
CA MET A 140 18.42 0.33 26.06
C MET A 140 17.83 0.84 24.74
N ALA A 141 18.17 2.08 24.34
CA ALA A 141 17.79 2.62 23.05
C ALA A 141 18.37 1.79 21.89
N THR A 142 19.68 1.51 21.89
CA THR A 142 20.31 0.68 20.85
C THR A 142 19.76 -0.74 20.82
N TYR A 143 19.44 -1.30 21.99
CA TYR A 143 18.84 -2.62 22.13
C TYR A 143 17.45 -2.69 21.47
N HIS A 144 16.54 -1.80 21.84
CA HIS A 144 15.18 -1.79 21.28
C HIS A 144 15.16 -1.41 19.80
N GLN A 145 16.00 -0.45 19.39
CA GLN A 145 16.14 -0.07 17.98
C GLN A 145 16.59 -1.27 17.13
N PHE A 146 17.59 -2.02 17.59
CA PHE A 146 18.11 -3.14 16.83
C PHE A 146 17.17 -4.35 16.83
N LYS A 147 16.48 -4.64 17.93
CA LYS A 147 15.41 -5.64 17.93
C LYS A 147 14.28 -5.28 16.98
N ALA A 148 13.84 -4.02 16.95
CA ALA A 148 12.83 -3.55 16.02
C ALA A 148 13.26 -3.75 14.56
N HIS A 149 14.52 -3.43 14.24
CA HIS A 149 15.11 -3.68 12.91
C HIS A 149 15.11 -5.18 12.53
N LEU A 150 15.53 -6.05 13.45
CA LEU A 150 15.49 -7.50 13.21
C LEU A 150 14.06 -8.03 13.03
N TYR A 151 13.09 -7.54 13.81
CA TYR A 151 11.68 -7.89 13.63
C TYR A 151 11.12 -7.39 12.29
N GLN A 152 11.56 -6.23 11.81
CA GLN A 152 11.23 -5.73 10.48
C GLN A 152 11.74 -6.68 9.39
N LEU A 153 13.03 -7.05 9.45
CA LEU A 153 13.66 -7.97 8.49
C LEU A 153 13.01 -9.36 8.52
N ASN A 154 12.60 -9.82 9.70
CA ASN A 154 11.91 -11.09 9.90
C ASN A 154 10.38 -11.02 9.64
N LYS A 155 9.87 -9.87 9.16
CA LYS A 155 8.45 -9.64 8.83
C LYS A 155 7.49 -9.89 10.02
N GLN A 156 7.89 -9.47 11.22
CA GLN A 156 7.11 -9.57 12.46
C GLN A 156 6.68 -8.16 12.96
N PRO A 157 5.69 -7.53 12.32
CA PRO A 157 5.42 -6.10 12.52
C PRO A 157 4.79 -5.78 13.89
N ILE A 158 4.11 -6.73 14.54
CA ILE A 158 3.59 -6.55 15.91
C ILE A 158 4.73 -6.43 16.92
N GLU A 159 5.71 -7.33 16.86
CA GLU A 159 6.88 -7.29 17.74
C GLU A 159 7.79 -6.10 17.40
N GLN A 160 7.89 -5.72 16.12
CA GLN A 160 8.55 -4.47 15.72
C GLN A 160 7.92 -3.26 16.44
N VAL A 161 6.59 -3.10 16.40
CA VAL A 161 5.89 -1.98 17.05
C VAL A 161 6.05 -2.01 18.57
N ARG A 162 6.07 -3.21 19.17
CA ARG A 162 6.34 -3.38 20.61
C ARG A 162 7.70 -2.81 20.98
N GLU A 163 8.76 -3.18 20.26
CA GLU A 163 10.11 -2.71 20.52
C GLU A 163 10.27 -1.21 20.23
N LEU A 164 9.68 -0.70 19.14
CA LEU A 164 9.66 0.74 18.86
C LEU A 164 8.92 1.53 19.95
N SER A 165 7.82 1.00 20.48
CA SER A 165 7.08 1.63 21.57
C SER A 165 7.94 1.75 22.83
N LEU A 166 8.73 0.71 23.15
CA LEU A 166 9.67 0.72 24.27
C LEU A 166 10.84 1.70 24.02
N LEU A 167 11.36 1.72 22.79
CA LEU A 167 12.45 2.62 22.37
C LEU A 167 12.15 4.08 22.69
N THR A 168 10.91 4.55 22.46
CA THR A 168 10.53 5.96 22.69
C THR A 168 10.78 6.43 24.13
N GLY A 169 10.72 5.54 25.11
CA GLY A 169 10.98 5.85 26.52
C GLY A 169 12.45 6.14 26.84
N TYR A 170 13.37 5.82 25.91
CA TYR A 170 14.81 6.00 26.08
C TYR A 170 15.40 7.09 25.18
N LEU A 171 14.57 7.76 24.38
CA LEU A 171 15.00 8.77 23.40
C LEU A 171 14.62 10.20 23.82
N PRO A 172 15.37 11.21 23.35
CA PRO A 172 14.94 12.60 23.42
C PRO A 172 13.60 12.83 22.69
N PRO A 173 12.79 13.84 23.08
CA PRO A 173 11.45 14.05 22.51
C PRO A 173 11.40 14.20 20.97
N ALA A 174 12.41 14.82 20.35
CA ALA A 174 12.46 14.98 18.90
C ALA A 174 12.63 13.62 18.19
N GLU A 175 13.56 12.79 18.65
CA GLU A 175 13.80 11.45 18.10
C GLU A 175 12.65 10.48 18.41
N ALA A 176 12.08 10.56 19.61
CA ALA A 176 10.90 9.78 19.97
C ALA A 176 9.71 10.08 19.04
N ASN A 177 9.54 11.31 18.58
CA ASN A 177 8.49 11.67 17.60
C ASN A 177 8.72 11.02 16.23
N GLU A 178 9.96 10.89 15.77
CA GLU A 178 10.24 10.16 14.53
C GLU A 178 9.93 8.66 14.68
N VAL A 179 10.28 8.07 15.82
CA VAL A 179 9.91 6.69 16.14
C VAL A 179 8.38 6.52 16.22
N ASN A 180 7.66 7.49 16.78
CA ASN A 180 6.19 7.48 16.80
C ASN A 180 5.60 7.48 15.38
N ASN A 181 6.17 8.24 14.45
CA ASN A 181 5.77 8.22 13.04
C ASN A 181 6.04 6.85 12.40
N GLN A 182 7.18 6.23 12.72
CA GLN A 182 7.52 4.89 12.24
C GLN A 182 6.54 3.83 12.79
N ILE A 183 6.21 3.89 14.08
CA ILE A 183 5.20 3.01 14.69
C ILE A 183 3.89 3.11 13.91
N TRP A 184 3.43 4.34 13.66
CA TRP A 184 2.19 4.56 12.92
C TRP A 184 2.22 3.93 11.53
N GLN A 185 3.29 4.18 10.75
CA GLN A 185 3.46 3.62 9.40
C GLN A 185 3.42 2.08 9.37
N VAL A 186 4.00 1.42 10.37
CA VAL A 186 3.96 -0.05 10.49
C VAL A 186 2.55 -0.56 10.78
N LEU A 187 1.75 0.20 11.53
CA LEU A 187 0.39 -0.19 11.92
C LEU A 187 -0.65 0.01 10.81
N GLN A 188 -0.53 1.04 9.98
CA GLN A 188 -1.52 1.36 8.94
C GLN A 188 -1.95 0.18 8.04
N PRO A 189 -1.03 -0.63 7.49
CA PRO A 189 -1.41 -1.74 6.61
C PRO A 189 -1.98 -2.96 7.35
N MET A 190 -1.94 -3.01 8.69
CA MET A 190 -2.38 -4.18 9.45
C MET A 190 -3.90 -4.39 9.39
N HIS A 191 -4.35 -5.65 9.40
CA HIS A 191 -5.78 -5.98 9.45
C HIS A 191 -6.37 -5.63 10.81
N GLU A 192 -7.63 -5.19 10.80
CA GLU A 192 -8.33 -4.72 12.00
C GLU A 192 -8.40 -5.80 13.09
N GLN A 193 -8.64 -7.05 12.72
CA GLN A 193 -8.70 -8.19 13.65
C GLN A 193 -7.35 -8.42 14.35
N THR A 194 -6.25 -8.25 13.61
CA THR A 194 -4.90 -8.31 14.19
C THR A 194 -4.68 -7.19 15.19
N LEU A 195 -5.07 -5.95 14.83
CA LEU A 195 -4.96 -4.81 15.74
C LEU A 195 -5.77 -5.06 17.02
N GLN A 196 -7.02 -5.49 16.88
CA GLN A 196 -7.95 -5.73 17.99
C GLN A 196 -7.39 -6.73 19.02
N THR A 197 -6.72 -7.78 18.56
CA THR A 197 -6.12 -8.84 19.39
C THR A 197 -5.15 -8.28 20.45
N PHE A 198 -4.45 -7.19 20.14
CA PHE A 198 -3.40 -6.63 21.01
C PHE A 198 -3.80 -5.31 21.70
N THR A 199 -5.04 -4.83 21.50
CA THR A 199 -5.51 -3.55 22.09
C THR A 199 -5.60 -3.55 23.62
N GLN A 200 -5.63 -4.72 24.26
CA GLN A 200 -5.84 -4.88 25.71
C GLN A 200 -4.57 -5.36 26.44
N ASP A 201 -3.38 -5.18 25.85
CA ASP A 201 -2.12 -5.59 26.48
C ASP A 201 -1.75 -4.69 27.68
N ALA A 202 -2.24 -5.09 28.85
CA ALA A 202 -2.02 -4.36 30.10
C ALA A 202 -0.54 -4.27 30.54
N LYS A 203 0.35 -5.12 29.98
CA LYS A 203 1.78 -5.10 30.34
C LYS A 203 2.54 -4.00 29.61
N SER A 204 2.01 -3.50 28.50
CA SER A 204 2.67 -2.50 27.65
C SER A 204 1.65 -1.44 27.21
N PRO A 205 1.27 -0.49 28.08
CA PRO A 205 0.17 0.45 27.81
C PRO A 205 0.45 1.38 26.63
N VAL A 206 1.70 1.82 26.42
CA VAL A 206 2.06 2.64 25.25
C VAL A 206 1.92 1.83 23.96
N PHE A 207 2.38 0.59 23.94
CA PHE A 207 2.18 -0.31 22.81
C PHE A 207 0.68 -0.53 22.56
N ALA A 208 -0.09 -0.95 23.57
CA ALA A 208 -1.53 -1.17 23.44
C ALA A 208 -2.27 0.10 22.96
N GLY A 209 -1.88 1.28 23.44
CA GLY A 209 -2.42 2.57 23.02
C GLY A 209 -2.22 2.85 21.52
N TRP A 210 -1.06 2.53 20.95
CA TRP A 210 -0.84 2.61 19.51
C TRP A 210 -1.76 1.67 18.72
N LEU A 211 -1.97 0.45 19.20
CA LEU A 211 -2.88 -0.52 18.56
C LEU A 211 -4.34 -0.06 18.64
N GLN A 212 -4.75 0.50 19.78
CA GLN A 212 -6.08 1.09 19.96
C GLN A 212 -6.29 2.26 18.99
N LEU A 213 -5.31 3.16 18.87
CA LEU A 213 -5.39 4.30 17.96
C LEU A 213 -5.50 3.85 16.50
N ALA A 214 -4.69 2.87 16.09
CA ALA A 214 -4.75 2.30 14.74
C ALA A 214 -6.10 1.62 14.47
N TYR A 215 -6.63 0.88 15.45
CA TYR A 215 -7.96 0.29 15.38
C TYR A 215 -9.04 1.37 15.23
N ILE A 216 -9.02 2.42 16.05
CA ILE A 216 -10.00 3.52 15.99
C ILE A 216 -9.97 4.19 14.62
N ALA A 217 -8.77 4.53 14.14
CA ALA A 217 -8.59 5.19 12.86
C ALA A 217 -9.07 4.34 11.69
N LYS A 218 -8.98 3.00 11.78
CA LYS A 218 -9.42 2.09 10.72
C LYS A 218 -10.90 1.72 10.81
N HIS A 219 -11.37 1.36 11.98
CA HIS A 219 -12.74 0.90 12.22
C HIS A 219 -13.76 2.04 12.06
N TYR A 220 -13.46 3.22 12.60
CA TYR A 220 -14.36 4.37 12.54
C TYR A 220 -14.07 5.32 11.38
N ALA A 221 -13.06 5.05 10.53
CA ALA A 221 -12.78 5.85 9.34
C ALA A 221 -13.99 5.98 8.40
N VAL A 222 -14.93 5.03 8.42
CA VAL A 222 -16.13 5.08 7.57
C VAL A 222 -17.11 6.21 7.96
N ASP A 223 -17.04 6.71 9.20
CA ASP A 223 -17.88 7.80 9.71
C ASP A 223 -17.01 8.81 10.48
N PRO A 224 -16.70 9.99 9.88
CA PRO A 224 -15.89 11.03 10.51
C PRO A 224 -16.39 11.45 11.89
N THR A 225 -17.71 11.45 12.12
CA THR A 225 -18.30 11.87 13.39
C THR A 225 -17.97 10.87 14.48
N GLN A 226 -18.05 9.57 14.17
CA GLN A 226 -17.67 8.50 15.09
C GLN A 226 -16.16 8.51 15.32
N LEU A 227 -15.35 8.70 14.26
CA LEU A 227 -13.90 8.79 14.38
C LEU A 227 -13.48 9.89 15.36
N VAL A 228 -14.00 11.11 15.19
CA VAL A 228 -13.72 12.24 16.09
C VAL A 228 -14.13 11.92 17.53
N ARG A 229 -15.31 11.32 17.72
CA ARG A 229 -15.83 10.95 19.04
C ARG A 229 -14.92 9.93 19.74
N TYR A 230 -14.67 8.79 19.10
CA TYR A 230 -13.88 7.72 19.69
C TYR A 230 -12.41 8.09 19.86
N LEU A 231 -11.85 8.90 18.96
CA LEU A 231 -10.51 9.44 19.12
C LEU A 231 -10.43 10.37 20.34
N GLY A 232 -11.41 11.26 20.52
CA GLY A 232 -11.48 12.14 21.67
C GLY A 232 -11.68 11.38 22.99
N GLU A 233 -12.48 10.32 23.00
CA GLU A 233 -12.61 9.41 24.14
C GLU A 233 -11.28 8.72 24.45
N TRP A 234 -10.58 8.22 23.43
CA TRP A 234 -9.28 7.57 23.57
C TRP A 234 -8.20 8.52 24.10
N GLN A 235 -8.12 9.76 23.61
CA GLN A 235 -7.15 10.75 24.11
C GLN A 235 -7.39 11.09 25.59
N LYS A 236 -8.66 11.17 26.02
CA LYS A 236 -9.02 11.40 27.44
C LYS A 236 -8.62 10.22 28.34
N GLN A 237 -8.74 9.00 27.83
CA GLN A 237 -8.35 7.78 28.57
C GLN A 237 -6.83 7.56 28.57
N ASN A 238 -6.11 8.13 27.60
CA ASN A 238 -4.66 7.96 27.42
C ASN A 238 -3.89 9.29 27.44
N PRO A 239 -4.03 10.14 28.49
CA PRO A 239 -3.51 11.52 28.47
C PRO A 239 -1.98 11.62 28.40
N TYR A 240 -1.26 10.59 28.82
CA TYR A 240 0.20 10.53 28.79
C TYR A 240 0.77 9.78 27.58
N HIS A 241 -0.09 9.28 26.69
CA HIS A 241 0.37 8.56 25.50
C HIS A 241 0.99 9.53 24.49
N PRO A 242 2.13 9.21 23.85
CA PRO A 242 2.78 10.12 22.89
C PRO A 242 1.84 10.60 21.78
N ALA A 243 1.05 9.66 21.23
CA ALA A 243 0.06 9.96 20.20
C ALA A 243 -1.15 10.79 20.70
N ALA A 244 -1.41 10.85 22.00
CA ALA A 244 -2.47 11.72 22.54
C ALA A 244 -2.00 13.18 22.60
N ALA A 245 -0.71 13.41 22.90
CA ALA A 245 -0.09 14.74 22.89
C ALA A 245 0.12 15.26 21.46
N LYS A 246 0.55 14.39 20.54
CA LYS A 246 0.73 14.72 19.12
C LYS A 246 0.23 13.57 18.26
N LEU A 247 -0.92 13.77 17.62
CA LEU A 247 -1.48 12.79 16.69
C LEU A 247 -0.54 12.55 15.50
N PRO A 248 -0.58 11.36 14.89
CA PRO A 248 0.04 11.12 13.60
C PRO A 248 -0.40 12.16 12.56
N ALA A 249 0.55 12.65 11.75
CA ALA A 249 0.35 13.83 10.91
C ALA A 249 -0.74 13.67 9.84
N ASP A 250 -0.99 12.46 9.35
CA ASP A 250 -2.07 12.16 8.42
C ASP A 250 -3.44 12.11 9.11
N LEU A 251 -3.52 11.52 10.30
CA LEU A 251 -4.73 11.54 11.12
C LEU A 251 -5.10 12.98 11.52
N ASP A 252 -4.13 13.77 11.98
CA ASP A 252 -4.33 15.19 12.30
C ASP A 252 -4.81 15.98 11.08
N ARG A 253 -4.17 15.79 9.91
CA ARG A 253 -4.63 16.43 8.66
C ARG A 253 -6.05 16.04 8.28
N ALA A 254 -6.47 14.78 8.46
CA ALA A 254 -7.83 14.37 8.13
C ALA A 254 -8.89 14.92 9.09
N LEU A 255 -8.56 15.09 10.38
CA LEU A 255 -9.46 15.73 11.33
C LEU A 255 -9.62 17.23 11.04
N ASN A 256 -8.56 17.87 10.55
CA ASN A 256 -8.55 19.28 10.18
C ASN A 256 -9.03 19.54 8.73
N ALA A 257 -9.15 18.50 7.91
CA ALA A 257 -9.66 18.60 6.55
C ALA A 257 -11.15 18.93 6.58
N LYS A 258 -11.51 20.10 6.03
CA LYS A 258 -12.92 20.52 5.94
C LYS A 258 -13.64 19.67 4.90
N PRO A 259 -14.72 18.96 5.27
CA PRO A 259 -15.61 18.29 4.31
C PRO A 259 -16.12 19.25 3.24
N PHE A 260 -16.25 18.79 2.00
CA PHE A 260 -16.96 19.56 0.99
C PHE A 260 -18.47 19.49 1.26
N THR A 261 -19.12 20.64 1.44
CA THR A 261 -20.56 20.75 1.67
C THR A 261 -21.22 21.69 0.66
N PRO A 262 -21.14 21.38 -0.65
CA PRO A 262 -21.66 22.26 -1.70
C PRO A 262 -23.20 22.30 -1.69
N LYS A 263 -23.76 23.48 -1.92
CA LYS A 263 -25.20 23.71 -2.14
C LYS A 263 -25.59 23.63 -3.62
N ASN A 264 -24.66 23.88 -4.52
CA ASN A 264 -24.89 23.79 -5.96
C ASN A 264 -23.85 22.89 -6.61
N ILE A 265 -24.26 21.67 -6.97
CA ILE A 265 -23.42 20.66 -7.59
C ILE A 265 -23.70 20.66 -9.09
N ALA A 266 -22.67 20.84 -9.89
CA ALA A 266 -22.76 20.68 -11.33
C ALA A 266 -22.26 19.30 -11.77
N VAL A 267 -22.99 18.67 -12.70
CA VAL A 267 -22.67 17.37 -13.26
C VAL A 267 -22.45 17.51 -14.75
N LEU A 268 -21.21 17.29 -15.19
CA LEU A 268 -20.79 17.38 -16.58
C LEU A 268 -20.73 15.96 -17.17
N LEU A 269 -21.61 15.68 -18.12
CA LEU A 269 -21.70 14.38 -18.77
C LEU A 269 -22.08 14.54 -20.25
N PRO A 270 -21.68 13.62 -21.15
CA PRO A 270 -22.11 13.66 -22.54
C PRO A 270 -23.53 13.07 -22.63
N LEU A 271 -24.53 13.91 -22.37
CA LEU A 271 -25.95 13.53 -22.22
C LEU A 271 -26.64 13.32 -23.57
N THR A 272 -26.03 13.77 -24.66
CA THR A 272 -26.48 13.53 -26.04
C THR A 272 -25.42 12.81 -26.87
N GLY A 273 -25.80 12.39 -28.08
CA GLY A 273 -24.89 11.72 -29.02
C GLY A 273 -24.53 10.26 -28.64
N PRO A 274 -23.44 9.71 -29.23
CA PRO A 274 -23.12 8.28 -29.11
C PRO A 274 -22.78 7.79 -27.71
N ARG A 275 -22.46 8.69 -26.77
CA ARG A 275 -22.07 8.36 -25.40
C ARG A 275 -23.20 8.56 -24.38
N ALA A 276 -24.36 9.06 -24.80
CA ALA A 276 -25.53 9.32 -23.96
C ALA A 276 -25.99 8.10 -23.16
N ASN A 277 -25.96 6.89 -23.74
CA ASN A 277 -26.40 5.67 -23.03
C ASN A 277 -25.54 5.35 -21.80
N ALA A 278 -24.22 5.57 -21.90
CA ALA A 278 -23.30 5.37 -20.78
C ALA A 278 -23.46 6.49 -19.74
N ALA A 279 -23.50 7.75 -20.20
CA ALA A 279 -23.70 8.93 -19.35
C ALA A 279 -25.04 8.89 -18.59
N ASN A 280 -26.11 8.41 -19.23
CA ASN A 280 -27.41 8.32 -18.59
C ASN A 280 -27.40 7.34 -17.41
N ALA A 281 -26.71 6.21 -17.52
CA ALA A 281 -26.57 5.28 -16.38
C ALA A 281 -25.91 5.97 -15.17
N ILE A 282 -24.84 6.74 -15.38
CA ILE A 282 -24.19 7.56 -14.35
C ILE A 282 -25.16 8.58 -13.77
N ARG A 283 -25.86 9.33 -14.65
CA ARG A 283 -26.87 10.33 -14.24
C ARG A 283 -27.93 9.73 -13.33
N GLN A 284 -28.47 8.56 -13.68
CA GLN A 284 -29.46 7.87 -12.84
C GLN A 284 -28.87 7.46 -11.48
N GLY A 285 -27.60 7.04 -11.45
CA GLY A 285 -26.89 6.75 -10.20
C GLY A 285 -26.74 7.97 -9.29
N ILE A 286 -26.32 9.09 -9.85
CA ILE A 286 -26.20 10.38 -9.13
C ILE A 286 -27.56 10.79 -8.56
N LEU A 287 -28.61 10.74 -9.39
CA LEU A 287 -29.98 11.08 -8.95
C LEU A 287 -30.48 10.13 -7.86
N ALA A 288 -30.22 8.83 -7.97
CA ALA A 288 -30.60 7.86 -6.93
C ALA A 288 -29.92 8.17 -5.60
N SER A 289 -28.63 8.52 -5.61
CA SER A 289 -27.89 8.91 -4.41
C SER A 289 -28.40 10.22 -3.81
N TYR A 290 -28.64 11.22 -4.66
CA TYR A 290 -29.20 12.52 -4.25
C TYR A 290 -30.60 12.39 -3.62
N LEU A 291 -31.49 11.58 -4.22
CA LEU A 291 -32.85 11.37 -3.71
C LEU A 291 -32.91 10.47 -2.47
N ALA A 292 -31.90 9.62 -2.24
CA ALA A 292 -31.82 8.79 -1.04
C ALA A 292 -31.51 9.61 0.24
N LYS A 293 -30.90 10.80 0.09
CA LYS A 293 -30.56 11.71 1.20
C LYS A 293 -31.07 13.12 0.89
N PRO A 294 -32.40 13.33 0.83
CA PRO A 294 -32.96 14.59 0.38
C PRO A 294 -32.53 15.74 1.30
N ASN A 295 -31.96 16.78 0.68
CA ASN A 295 -31.61 18.03 1.33
C ASN A 295 -32.03 19.18 0.41
N GLU A 296 -33.07 19.91 0.82
CA GLU A 296 -33.65 21.01 0.03
C GLU A 296 -32.66 22.17 -0.21
N GLN A 297 -31.57 22.24 0.56
CA GLN A 297 -30.52 23.24 0.38
C GLN A 297 -29.47 22.87 -0.67
N VAL A 298 -29.50 21.62 -1.18
CA VAL A 298 -28.55 21.13 -2.17
C VAL A 298 -29.28 20.94 -3.50
N SER A 299 -28.75 21.53 -4.56
CA SER A 299 -29.23 21.39 -5.94
C SER A 299 -28.19 20.67 -6.80
N VAL A 300 -28.66 19.84 -7.74
CA VAL A 300 -27.82 19.11 -8.69
C VAL A 300 -28.24 19.48 -10.10
N ASN A 301 -27.34 20.14 -10.85
CA ASN A 301 -27.58 20.66 -12.18
C ASN A 301 -26.73 19.91 -13.22
N PHE A 302 -27.35 19.48 -14.32
CA PHE A 302 -26.69 18.68 -15.35
C PHE A 302 -26.35 19.53 -16.58
N TYR A 303 -25.11 19.40 -17.06
CA TYR A 303 -24.58 20.12 -18.21
C TYR A 303 -24.06 19.11 -19.24
N ASP A 304 -24.50 19.27 -20.49
CA ASP A 304 -24.15 18.35 -21.57
C ASP A 304 -22.78 18.70 -22.16
N THR A 305 -21.84 17.76 -22.10
CA THR A 305 -20.47 17.92 -22.64
C THR A 305 -20.33 17.42 -24.08
N ALA A 306 -21.36 16.80 -24.66
CA ALA A 306 -21.25 16.09 -25.94
C ALA A 306 -20.74 16.96 -27.10
N ASN A 307 -21.00 18.28 -27.06
CA ASN A 307 -20.52 19.24 -28.05
C ASN A 307 -19.23 19.94 -27.60
N ASP A 308 -19.23 20.51 -26.40
CA ASP A 308 -18.11 21.28 -25.86
C ASP A 308 -18.08 21.21 -24.32
N ALA A 309 -17.14 20.43 -23.79
CA ALA A 309 -16.95 20.30 -22.34
C ALA A 309 -16.49 21.60 -21.68
N THR A 310 -15.74 22.45 -22.38
CA THR A 310 -15.27 23.74 -21.86
C THR A 310 -16.44 24.72 -21.71
N ALA A 311 -17.33 24.76 -22.71
CA ALA A 311 -18.54 25.57 -22.61
C ALA A 311 -19.48 25.08 -21.49
N ALA A 312 -19.67 23.76 -21.36
CA ALA A 312 -20.45 23.16 -20.28
C ALA A 312 -19.87 23.52 -18.89
N TYR A 313 -18.55 23.47 -18.74
CA TYR A 313 -17.84 23.90 -17.53
C TYR A 313 -18.09 25.39 -17.23
N GLN A 314 -17.93 26.28 -18.21
CA GLN A 314 -18.15 27.72 -18.02
C GLN A 314 -19.59 28.04 -17.63
N GLN A 315 -20.57 27.34 -18.20
CA GLN A 315 -21.98 27.46 -17.82
C GLN A 315 -22.19 27.03 -16.37
N ALA A 316 -21.60 25.92 -15.94
CA ALA A 316 -21.66 25.45 -14.56
C ALA A 316 -21.06 26.48 -13.57
N VAL A 317 -19.89 27.03 -13.89
CA VAL A 317 -19.23 28.06 -13.07
C VAL A 317 -20.10 29.32 -12.99
N THR A 318 -20.65 29.77 -14.12
CA THR A 318 -21.51 30.96 -14.18
C THR A 318 -22.81 30.78 -13.39
N ALA A 319 -23.35 29.55 -13.37
CA ALA A 319 -24.51 29.19 -12.57
C ALA A 319 -24.21 29.04 -11.06
N GLY A 320 -22.96 29.30 -10.64
CA GLY A 320 -22.54 29.27 -9.25
C GLY A 320 -22.27 27.86 -8.71
N ALA A 321 -21.71 26.97 -9.54
CA ALA A 321 -21.30 25.64 -9.08
C ALA A 321 -20.25 25.73 -7.95
N GLU A 322 -20.51 25.03 -6.85
CA GLU A 322 -19.61 24.93 -5.69
C GLU A 322 -18.81 23.62 -5.69
N PHE A 323 -19.24 22.63 -6.48
CA PHE A 323 -18.54 21.38 -6.73
C PHE A 323 -18.94 20.83 -8.10
N ILE A 324 -18.00 20.20 -8.81
CA ILE A 324 -18.23 19.62 -10.13
C ILE A 324 -17.98 18.11 -10.12
N ILE A 325 -18.95 17.32 -10.59
CA ILE A 325 -18.76 15.91 -10.93
C ILE A 325 -18.62 15.80 -12.45
N GLY A 326 -17.60 15.10 -12.92
CA GLY A 326 -17.27 14.93 -14.32
C GLY A 326 -16.18 15.90 -14.80
N PRO A 327 -15.84 15.89 -16.10
CA PRO A 327 -16.44 15.08 -17.17
C PRO A 327 -16.06 13.60 -17.13
N LEU A 328 -16.58 12.84 -18.10
CA LEU A 328 -16.44 11.38 -18.19
C LEU A 328 -15.34 10.94 -19.16
N LEU A 329 -15.16 11.63 -20.28
CA LEU A 329 -14.26 11.16 -21.32
C LEU A 329 -12.83 11.70 -21.09
N PRO A 330 -11.78 10.90 -21.30
CA PRO A 330 -10.40 11.33 -21.07
C PRO A 330 -10.02 12.63 -21.80
N ASN A 331 -10.49 12.80 -23.04
CA ASN A 331 -10.25 14.02 -23.82
C ASN A 331 -10.95 15.25 -23.24
N GLU A 332 -12.14 15.10 -22.66
CA GLU A 332 -12.85 16.20 -21.98
C GLU A 332 -12.12 16.59 -20.68
N ILE A 333 -11.55 15.60 -19.97
CA ILE A 333 -10.72 15.84 -18.78
C ILE A 333 -9.47 16.62 -19.15
N ASP A 334 -8.74 16.22 -20.20
CA ASP A 334 -7.54 16.94 -20.65
C ASP A 334 -7.85 18.41 -21.01
N GLN A 335 -8.98 18.66 -21.69
CA GLN A 335 -9.44 20.01 -22.00
C GLN A 335 -9.69 20.85 -20.74
N LEU A 336 -10.41 20.30 -19.76
CA LEU A 336 -10.71 21.01 -18.52
C LEU A 336 -9.47 21.22 -17.65
N LEU A 337 -8.57 20.22 -17.57
CA LEU A 337 -7.30 20.38 -16.86
C LEU A 337 -6.48 21.51 -17.47
N ALA A 338 -6.39 21.61 -18.80
CA ALA A 338 -5.71 22.70 -19.49
C ALA A 338 -6.36 24.06 -19.18
N LEU A 339 -7.70 24.14 -19.21
CA LEU A 339 -8.45 25.34 -18.89
C LEU A 339 -8.21 25.78 -17.42
N ASN A 340 -8.34 24.86 -16.47
CA ASN A 340 -8.14 25.15 -15.05
C ASN A 340 -6.71 25.62 -14.75
N ASN A 341 -5.72 25.03 -15.40
CA ASN A 341 -4.32 25.44 -15.23
C ASN A 341 -4.07 26.85 -15.80
N SER A 342 -4.78 27.24 -16.87
CA SER A 342 -4.71 28.61 -17.42
C SER A 342 -5.39 29.65 -16.54
N MET A 343 -6.30 29.25 -15.64
CA MET A 343 -7.04 30.15 -14.73
C MET A 343 -6.39 30.25 -13.34
N SER A 344 -5.42 29.39 -13.01
CA SER A 344 -4.63 29.52 -11.79
C SER A 344 -3.77 30.80 -11.85
N PRO A 345 -3.86 31.71 -10.85
CA PRO A 345 -3.10 32.95 -10.88
C PRO A 345 -1.60 32.63 -10.77
N THR A 346 -0.91 32.69 -11.90
CA THR A 346 0.55 32.82 -11.91
C THR A 346 0.87 34.22 -11.39
N SER A 347 1.36 34.27 -10.15
CA SER A 347 1.77 35.49 -9.47
C SER A 347 2.88 36.19 -10.24
N THR A 348 2.57 37.21 -11.04
CA THR A 348 3.51 38.30 -11.40
C THR A 348 2.91 39.57 -12.01
N ALA A 349 1.59 39.69 -12.19
CA ALA A 349 0.98 40.92 -12.71
C ALA A 349 0.39 41.80 -11.58
N PRO A 350 0.58 43.14 -11.60
CA PRO A 350 0.08 44.02 -10.56
C PRO A 350 -1.44 44.23 -10.66
N ALA A 351 -2.09 43.97 -9.54
CA ALA A 351 -3.40 44.39 -9.05
C ALA A 351 -4.38 45.15 -9.99
N THR A 352 -5.40 44.43 -10.44
CA THR A 352 -6.80 44.87 -10.39
C THR A 352 -7.58 43.90 -9.48
N PRO A 353 -8.51 44.36 -8.63
CA PRO A 353 -9.23 43.49 -7.70
C PRO A 353 -10.30 42.70 -8.46
N VAL A 354 -9.90 41.61 -9.12
CA VAL A 354 -10.82 40.53 -9.45
C VAL A 354 -10.78 39.59 -8.25
N VAL A 355 -11.95 39.36 -7.64
CA VAL A 355 -12.13 38.41 -6.54
C VAL A 355 -11.37 37.12 -6.89
N PRO A 356 -10.42 36.64 -6.06
CA PRO A 356 -9.82 35.34 -6.30
C PRO A 356 -10.94 34.31 -6.15
N THR A 357 -11.53 33.87 -7.27
CA THR A 357 -12.42 32.71 -7.28
C THR A 357 -11.57 31.53 -6.89
N ALA A 358 -11.74 31.07 -5.64
CA ALA A 358 -11.11 29.85 -5.19
C ALA A 358 -11.44 28.74 -6.20
N PRO A 359 -10.47 27.88 -6.57
CA PRO A 359 -10.71 26.81 -7.54
C PRO A 359 -11.86 25.92 -7.06
N ILE A 360 -12.88 25.76 -7.90
CA ILE A 360 -14.03 24.89 -7.62
C ILE A 360 -13.54 23.44 -7.57
N PRO A 361 -13.77 22.69 -6.48
CA PRO A 361 -13.39 21.29 -6.39
C PRO A 361 -14.10 20.43 -7.44
N GLN A 362 -13.39 19.45 -7.99
CA GLN A 362 -13.84 18.61 -9.10
C GLN A 362 -13.55 17.13 -8.84
N LEU A 363 -14.53 16.27 -9.11
CA LEU A 363 -14.40 14.82 -9.19
C LEU A 363 -14.57 14.38 -10.64
N PHE A 364 -13.46 14.17 -11.35
CA PHE A 364 -13.46 13.61 -12.69
C PHE A 364 -13.92 12.15 -12.64
N LEU A 365 -14.77 11.74 -13.59
CA LEU A 365 -15.31 10.38 -13.67
C LEU A 365 -14.46 9.46 -14.55
N ASN A 366 -13.20 9.83 -14.73
CA ASN A 366 -12.17 9.04 -15.36
C ASN A 366 -10.80 9.63 -15.00
N GLN A 367 -9.73 9.09 -15.58
CA GLN A 367 -8.38 9.59 -15.41
C GLN A 367 -7.67 9.68 -16.76
N THR A 368 -6.67 10.55 -16.83
CA THR A 368 -5.74 10.66 -17.96
C THR A 368 -4.38 10.15 -17.53
N ASP A 369 -3.53 9.74 -18.48
CA ASP A 369 -2.23 9.14 -18.16
C ASP A 369 -1.27 10.15 -17.50
N LYS A 370 -1.54 11.45 -17.67
CA LYS A 370 -0.70 12.54 -17.17
C LYS A 370 -1.59 13.60 -16.53
N PHE A 371 -1.44 13.78 -15.23
CA PHE A 371 -2.04 14.88 -14.50
C PHE A 371 -1.09 15.37 -13.42
N VAL A 372 -1.26 16.63 -13.00
CA VAL A 372 -0.55 17.19 -11.86
C VAL A 372 -1.47 17.08 -10.64
N PRO A 373 -1.00 16.48 -9.53
CA PRO A 373 -1.75 16.46 -8.28
C PRO A 373 -2.19 17.85 -7.84
N ASP A 374 -3.48 18.00 -7.56
CA ASP A 374 -4.09 19.25 -7.10
C ASP A 374 -5.11 18.93 -6.01
N ILE A 375 -5.07 19.65 -4.89
CA ILE A 375 -5.90 19.40 -3.70
C ILE A 375 -7.41 19.41 -4.00
N ASN A 376 -7.83 20.11 -5.06
CA ASN A 376 -9.22 20.25 -5.47
C ASN A 376 -9.61 19.34 -6.65
N LYS A 377 -8.71 18.47 -7.14
CA LYS A 377 -8.98 17.59 -8.29
C LYS A 377 -8.89 16.12 -7.91
N PHE A 378 -9.98 15.38 -8.08
CA PHE A 378 -10.08 13.96 -7.76
C PHE A 378 -10.43 13.16 -9.01
N TYR A 379 -9.96 11.91 -9.11
CA TYR A 379 -10.16 11.06 -10.29
C TYR A 379 -10.77 9.74 -9.88
N PHE A 380 -12.03 9.52 -10.23
CA PHE A 380 -12.73 8.26 -10.01
C PHE A 380 -12.87 7.55 -11.35
N ALA A 381 -12.11 6.50 -11.59
CA ALA A 381 -12.16 5.72 -12.81
C ALA A 381 -12.51 4.26 -12.52
N LEU A 382 -13.34 3.64 -13.37
CA LEU A 382 -13.52 2.19 -13.37
C LEU A 382 -12.39 1.51 -14.16
N SER A 383 -11.14 1.70 -13.72
CA SER A 383 -9.95 1.29 -14.46
C SER A 383 -9.73 -0.23 -14.43
N PRO A 384 -9.71 -0.92 -15.60
CA PRO A 384 -9.36 -2.34 -15.65
C PRO A 384 -7.94 -2.61 -15.16
N ALA A 385 -7.01 -1.68 -15.39
CA ALA A 385 -5.63 -1.82 -14.95
C ALA A 385 -5.52 -1.80 -13.41
N GLN A 386 -6.29 -0.94 -12.72
CA GLN A 386 -6.34 -0.95 -11.25
C GLN A 386 -6.95 -2.26 -10.73
N GLU A 387 -8.02 -2.76 -11.36
CA GLU A 387 -8.61 -4.05 -11.02
C GLU A 387 -7.62 -5.23 -11.17
N ALA A 388 -6.76 -5.20 -12.19
CA ALA A 388 -5.71 -6.21 -12.34
C ALA A 388 -4.60 -6.10 -11.27
N ALA A 389 -4.25 -4.89 -10.84
CA ALA A 389 -3.32 -4.68 -9.72
C ALA A 389 -3.91 -5.19 -8.39
N ASP A 390 -5.21 -5.00 -8.18
CA ASP A 390 -5.93 -5.53 -7.02
C ASP A 390 -6.02 -7.06 -7.08
N ALA A 391 -6.18 -7.65 -8.26
CA ALA A 391 -6.13 -9.10 -8.44
C ALA A 391 -4.78 -9.70 -8.05
N ALA A 392 -3.66 -9.05 -8.39
CA ALA A 392 -2.33 -9.47 -7.91
C ALA A 392 -2.24 -9.44 -6.38
N THR A 393 -2.81 -8.41 -5.74
CA THR A 393 -2.88 -8.33 -4.28
C THR A 393 -3.71 -9.45 -3.68
N ARG A 394 -4.88 -9.72 -4.25
CA ARG A 394 -5.77 -10.80 -3.81
C ARG A 394 -5.12 -12.17 -3.94
N MET A 395 -4.57 -12.49 -5.11
CA MET A 395 -3.97 -13.80 -5.36
C MET A 395 -2.79 -14.05 -4.42
N TYR A 396 -1.96 -13.04 -4.17
CA TYR A 396 -0.88 -13.15 -3.19
C TYR A 396 -1.41 -13.42 -1.76
N GLN A 397 -2.52 -12.77 -1.37
CA GLN A 397 -3.19 -13.01 -0.08
C GLN A 397 -3.82 -14.40 0.01
N ASP A 398 -4.29 -14.95 -1.11
CA ASP A 398 -4.79 -16.32 -1.21
C ASP A 398 -3.66 -17.38 -1.15
N GLY A 399 -2.40 -16.96 -1.05
CA GLY A 399 -1.24 -17.84 -0.93
C GLY A 399 -0.67 -18.31 -2.27
N VAL A 400 -1.07 -17.70 -3.38
CA VAL A 400 -0.52 -17.97 -4.72
C VAL A 400 0.93 -17.54 -4.76
N THR A 401 1.79 -18.38 -5.35
CA THR A 401 3.24 -18.14 -5.46
C THR A 401 3.73 -18.09 -6.90
N MET A 402 3.06 -18.79 -7.82
CA MET A 402 3.43 -18.94 -9.23
C MET A 402 2.20 -18.77 -10.14
N PRO A 403 1.68 -17.54 -10.28
CA PRO A 403 0.53 -17.28 -11.14
C PRO A 403 0.90 -17.31 -12.63
N LEU A 404 0.00 -17.85 -13.44
CA LEU A 404 0.01 -17.74 -14.89
C LEU A 404 -1.01 -16.69 -15.36
N LEU A 405 -0.62 -15.81 -16.28
CA LEU A 405 -1.53 -14.85 -16.90
C LEU A 405 -1.90 -15.28 -18.32
N LEU A 406 -3.21 -15.36 -18.58
CA LEU A 406 -3.78 -15.50 -19.92
C LEU A 406 -4.50 -14.20 -20.26
N ALA A 407 -3.96 -13.40 -21.18
CA ALA A 407 -4.49 -12.08 -21.50
C ALA A 407 -4.86 -11.94 -22.97
N SER A 408 -5.96 -11.23 -23.27
CA SER A 408 -6.28 -10.89 -24.66
C SER A 408 -5.14 -10.07 -25.28
N ASN A 409 -4.79 -10.36 -26.54
CA ASN A 409 -3.75 -9.64 -27.28
C ASN A 409 -4.24 -8.29 -27.82
N ASP A 410 -4.86 -7.49 -26.95
CA ASP A 410 -5.33 -6.13 -27.24
C ASP A 410 -4.70 -5.13 -26.26
N ALA A 411 -4.93 -3.83 -26.49
CA ALA A 411 -4.36 -2.77 -25.67
C ALA A 411 -4.82 -2.82 -24.20
N ILE A 412 -6.05 -3.26 -23.93
CA ILE A 412 -6.61 -3.37 -22.58
C ILE A 412 -5.98 -4.59 -21.88
N GLY A 413 -5.94 -5.74 -22.54
CA GLY A 413 -5.33 -6.97 -22.04
C GLY A 413 -3.86 -6.78 -21.67
N LYS A 414 -3.08 -6.11 -22.54
CA LYS A 414 -1.68 -5.75 -22.28
C LYS A 414 -1.53 -4.83 -21.06
N ARG A 415 -2.31 -3.75 -20.98
CA ARG A 415 -2.26 -2.81 -19.85
C ARG A 415 -2.65 -3.47 -18.52
N MET A 416 -3.65 -4.34 -18.53
CA MET A 416 -4.05 -5.11 -17.33
C MET A 416 -2.94 -6.08 -16.91
N ALA A 417 -2.35 -6.82 -17.84
CA ALA A 417 -1.24 -7.73 -17.56
C ALA A 417 -0.03 -6.97 -16.98
N GLU A 418 0.36 -5.85 -17.60
CA GLU A 418 1.44 -4.98 -17.09
C GLU A 418 1.14 -4.50 -15.66
N SER A 419 -0.08 -4.02 -15.40
CA SER A 419 -0.48 -3.55 -14.08
C SER A 419 -0.43 -4.65 -13.02
N PHE A 420 -0.91 -5.86 -13.36
CA PHE A 420 -0.80 -7.05 -12.50
C PHE A 420 0.67 -7.36 -12.17
N ILE A 421 1.54 -7.39 -13.19
CA ILE A 421 2.98 -7.72 -13.02
C ILE A 421 3.66 -6.70 -12.11
N GLN A 422 3.39 -5.41 -12.29
CA GLN A 422 3.96 -4.37 -11.45
C GLN A 422 3.47 -4.45 -10.00
N ALA A 423 2.20 -4.81 -9.79
CA ALA A 423 1.65 -5.02 -8.45
C ALA A 423 2.20 -6.28 -7.78
N TRP A 424 2.40 -7.37 -8.53
CA TRP A 424 2.98 -8.61 -8.04
C TRP A 424 4.45 -8.47 -7.64
N LYS A 425 5.25 -7.76 -8.45
CA LYS A 425 6.68 -7.48 -8.18
C LYS A 425 6.90 -6.76 -6.85
N LYS A 426 5.92 -5.99 -6.37
CA LYS A 426 5.97 -5.34 -5.05
C LYS A 426 5.82 -6.32 -3.88
N LYS A 427 5.42 -7.56 -4.14
CA LYS A 427 5.07 -8.59 -3.14
C LYS A 427 5.95 -9.83 -3.26
N SER A 428 6.34 -10.20 -4.47
CA SER A 428 7.17 -11.36 -4.77
C SER A 428 8.16 -11.06 -5.89
N ASP A 429 9.37 -11.61 -5.78
CA ASP A 429 10.39 -11.58 -6.84
C ASP A 429 10.19 -12.70 -7.89
N THR A 430 9.21 -13.58 -7.70
CA THR A 430 8.89 -14.65 -8.66
C THR A 430 8.46 -14.04 -10.01
N PRO A 431 9.11 -14.40 -11.13
CA PRO A 431 8.70 -13.93 -12.44
C PRO A 431 7.32 -14.49 -12.80
N ILE A 432 6.51 -13.68 -13.47
CA ILE A 432 5.18 -14.08 -13.93
C ILE A 432 5.26 -14.48 -15.39
N GLU A 433 4.72 -15.65 -15.72
CA GLU A 433 4.49 -16.05 -17.10
C GLU A 433 3.20 -15.42 -17.64
N VAL A 434 3.29 -14.87 -18.85
CA VAL A 434 2.18 -14.18 -19.52
C VAL A 434 2.05 -14.71 -20.94
N TYR A 435 0.87 -15.18 -21.30
CA TYR A 435 0.54 -15.59 -22.66
C TYR A 435 -0.56 -14.70 -23.19
N TYR A 436 -0.28 -14.05 -24.32
CA TYR A 436 -1.26 -13.24 -25.04
C TYR A 436 -1.94 -14.08 -26.11
N TYR A 437 -3.27 -14.19 -26.04
CA TYR A 437 -4.04 -14.95 -27.01
C TYR A 437 -4.78 -14.05 -28.00
N ASP A 438 -4.91 -14.52 -29.24
CA ASP A 438 -5.87 -14.02 -30.23
C ASP A 438 -7.16 -14.88 -30.16
N GLY A 439 -8.28 -14.35 -30.67
CA GLY A 439 -9.55 -15.09 -30.71
C GLY A 439 -9.56 -16.32 -31.64
N GLY A 440 -10.56 -17.20 -31.47
CA GLY A 440 -10.77 -18.38 -32.31
C GLY A 440 -9.76 -19.51 -32.07
N ASP A 441 -9.37 -20.24 -33.12
CA ASP A 441 -8.47 -21.41 -33.01
C ASP A 441 -7.10 -21.07 -32.41
N LYS A 442 -6.61 -19.84 -32.62
CA LYS A 442 -5.35 -19.38 -32.04
C LYS A 442 -5.39 -19.34 -30.51
N MET A 443 -6.57 -19.10 -29.92
CA MET A 443 -6.76 -19.15 -28.47
C MET A 443 -6.47 -20.55 -27.96
N ARG A 444 -6.99 -21.58 -28.64
CA ARG A 444 -6.75 -22.98 -28.29
C ARG A 444 -5.27 -23.29 -28.25
N THR A 445 -4.55 -22.93 -29.31
CA THR A 445 -3.09 -23.16 -29.39
C THR A 445 -2.36 -22.43 -28.27
N THR A 446 -2.73 -21.18 -27.99
CA THR A 446 -2.09 -20.39 -26.91
C THR A 446 -2.33 -21.03 -25.54
N VAL A 447 -3.54 -21.52 -25.26
CA VAL A 447 -3.86 -22.21 -24.00
C VAL A 447 -3.11 -23.54 -23.90
N GLN A 448 -2.99 -24.30 -24.99
CA GLN A 448 -2.22 -25.55 -25.01
C GLN A 448 -0.73 -25.33 -24.73
N ASP A 449 -0.16 -24.27 -25.30
CA ASP A 449 1.23 -23.86 -25.06
C ASP A 449 1.41 -23.39 -23.62
N ALA A 450 0.53 -22.52 -23.12
CA ALA A 450 0.57 -22.01 -21.75
C ALA A 450 0.44 -23.11 -20.68
N LEU A 451 -0.25 -24.21 -20.99
CA LEU A 451 -0.43 -25.35 -20.09
C LEU A 451 0.63 -26.45 -20.29
N GLY A 452 1.63 -26.25 -21.16
CA GLY A 452 2.71 -27.22 -21.40
C GLY A 452 2.26 -28.52 -22.09
N VAL A 453 1.07 -28.50 -22.72
CA VAL A 453 0.47 -29.68 -23.35
C VAL A 453 1.26 -30.07 -24.61
N ARG A 454 1.72 -29.08 -25.38
CA ARG A 454 2.47 -29.32 -26.61
C ARG A 454 3.82 -29.97 -26.35
N ASP A 455 4.59 -29.48 -25.38
CA ASP A 455 5.85 -30.09 -24.96
C ASP A 455 5.65 -31.52 -24.44
N SER A 456 4.55 -31.77 -23.72
CA SER A 456 4.17 -33.11 -23.27
C SER A 456 3.81 -34.02 -24.46
N GLN A 457 3.08 -33.52 -25.46
CA GLN A 457 2.73 -34.25 -26.70
C GLN A 457 3.98 -34.63 -27.50
N GLU A 458 4.89 -33.68 -27.71
CA GLU A 458 6.16 -33.91 -28.42
C GLU A 458 7.02 -34.95 -27.68
N ARG A 459 7.11 -34.85 -26.35
CA ARG A 459 7.81 -35.85 -25.52
C ARG A 459 7.16 -37.23 -25.63
N ILE A 460 5.84 -37.32 -25.57
CA ILE A 460 5.11 -38.59 -25.69
C ILE A 460 5.33 -39.20 -27.08
N ALA A 461 5.26 -38.40 -28.15
CA ALA A 461 5.53 -38.85 -29.51
C ALA A 461 6.94 -39.42 -29.64
N ARG A 462 7.95 -38.71 -29.11
CA ARG A 462 9.35 -39.18 -29.09
C ARG A 462 9.54 -40.46 -28.30
N ILE A 463 8.86 -40.61 -27.15
CA ILE A 463 8.94 -41.84 -26.35
C ILE A 463 8.26 -43.00 -27.09
N LYS A 464 7.12 -42.78 -27.75
CA LYS A 464 6.45 -43.82 -28.56
C LYS A 464 7.27 -44.24 -29.77
N GLU A 465 8.00 -43.31 -30.38
CA GLU A 465 8.94 -43.61 -31.46
C GLU A 465 10.10 -44.50 -30.99
N LEU A 466 10.59 -44.29 -29.76
CA LEU A 466 11.70 -45.06 -29.18
C LEU A 466 11.28 -46.42 -28.57
N LEU A 467 10.09 -46.51 -27.98
CA LEU A 467 9.64 -47.66 -27.16
C LEU A 467 8.44 -48.43 -27.76
N GLY A 468 7.89 -47.98 -28.88
CA GLY A 468 6.74 -48.59 -29.55
C GLY A 468 5.37 -48.14 -29.05
N ASN A 469 4.32 -48.46 -29.82
CA ASN A 469 2.95 -47.97 -29.61
C ASN A 469 2.22 -48.53 -28.37
N SER A 470 2.84 -49.44 -27.59
CA SER A 470 2.26 -49.99 -26.36
C SER A 470 2.36 -49.06 -25.15
N VAL A 471 3.03 -47.91 -25.28
CA VAL A 471 3.15 -46.92 -24.19
C VAL A 471 1.85 -46.11 -24.05
N GLN A 472 1.11 -46.36 -22.96
CA GLN A 472 0.01 -45.50 -22.50
C GLN A 472 0.60 -44.27 -21.80
N ALA A 473 0.25 -43.07 -22.25
CA ALA A 473 0.73 -41.82 -21.69
C ALA A 473 -0.40 -40.78 -21.64
N ASP A 474 -0.55 -40.15 -20.48
CA ASP A 474 -1.46 -39.03 -20.27
C ASP A 474 -0.71 -37.70 -20.26
N PHE A 475 -1.42 -36.61 -20.54
CA PHE A 475 -0.90 -35.26 -20.35
C PHE A 475 -0.67 -35.01 -18.86
N ARG A 476 0.56 -34.63 -18.49
CA ARG A 476 0.83 -34.15 -17.13
C ARG A 476 0.45 -32.68 -17.06
N SER A 477 -0.46 -32.32 -16.18
CA SER A 477 -0.68 -30.93 -15.77
C SER A 477 0.65 -30.36 -15.28
N ARG A 478 1.05 -29.19 -15.77
CA ARG A 478 2.26 -28.50 -15.31
C ARG A 478 2.11 -28.17 -13.81
N GLN A 479 3.16 -28.43 -13.02
CA GLN A 479 3.15 -28.29 -11.54
C GLN A 479 3.82 -27.00 -11.06
N ASP A 480 4.36 -26.23 -11.99
CA ASP A 480 5.08 -24.97 -11.80
C ASP A 480 4.15 -23.75 -11.82
N ILE A 481 2.83 -23.95 -11.92
CA ILE A 481 1.83 -22.90 -11.71
C ILE A 481 0.84 -23.34 -10.63
N ASP A 482 0.38 -22.39 -9.82
CA ASP A 482 -0.58 -22.65 -8.73
C ASP A 482 -1.85 -21.78 -8.82
N ALA A 483 -1.94 -20.90 -9.82
CA ALA A 483 -3.18 -20.20 -10.20
C ALA A 483 -3.13 -19.69 -11.65
N ILE A 484 -4.31 -19.46 -12.25
CA ILE A 484 -4.44 -18.78 -13.56
C ILE A 484 -5.30 -17.52 -13.40
N TYR A 485 -4.78 -16.37 -13.84
CA TYR A 485 -5.56 -15.14 -13.99
C TYR A 485 -5.88 -14.89 -15.47
N MET A 486 -7.18 -14.92 -15.80
CA MET A 486 -7.68 -14.71 -17.15
C MET A 486 -8.17 -13.28 -17.34
N ILE A 487 -7.56 -12.57 -18.29
CA ILE A 487 -8.00 -11.25 -18.74
C ILE A 487 -8.68 -11.43 -20.10
N SER A 488 -10.01 -11.32 -20.13
CA SER A 488 -10.81 -11.64 -21.31
C SER A 488 -12.04 -10.75 -21.44
N THR A 489 -12.71 -10.81 -22.59
CA THR A 489 -14.10 -10.37 -22.75
C THR A 489 -15.07 -11.43 -22.23
N PRO A 490 -16.38 -11.13 -22.09
CA PRO A 490 -17.38 -12.13 -21.74
C PRO A 490 -17.48 -13.27 -22.76
N GLN A 491 -17.32 -12.97 -24.05
CA GLN A 491 -17.39 -13.96 -25.14
C GLN A 491 -16.18 -14.91 -25.11
N GLU A 492 -15.00 -14.39 -24.79
CA GLU A 492 -13.76 -15.19 -24.72
C GLU A 492 -13.67 -16.04 -23.46
N LEU A 493 -14.30 -15.61 -22.35
CA LEU A 493 -14.18 -16.29 -21.05
C LEU A 493 -14.66 -17.75 -21.12
N THR A 494 -15.82 -18.00 -21.72
CA THR A 494 -16.38 -19.36 -21.82
C THR A 494 -15.48 -20.28 -22.61
N LEU A 495 -14.89 -19.76 -23.69
CA LEU A 495 -13.99 -20.52 -24.55
C LEU A 495 -12.64 -20.80 -23.86
N LEU A 496 -12.06 -19.81 -23.18
CA LEU A 496 -10.86 -20.00 -22.36
C LEU A 496 -11.08 -21.07 -21.30
N LYS A 497 -12.18 -20.97 -20.54
CA LYS A 497 -12.50 -21.92 -19.49
C LYS A 497 -12.66 -23.34 -20.04
N ALA A 498 -13.36 -23.49 -21.16
CA ALA A 498 -13.50 -24.79 -21.83
C ALA A 498 -12.15 -25.37 -22.27
N PHE A 499 -11.27 -24.56 -22.88
CA PHE A 499 -9.93 -25.00 -23.26
C PHE A 499 -9.06 -25.33 -22.06
N ILE A 500 -9.20 -24.64 -20.95
CA ILE A 500 -8.48 -24.95 -19.72
C ILE A 500 -8.94 -26.29 -19.15
N ASP A 501 -10.26 -26.50 -19.03
CA ASP A 501 -10.83 -27.72 -18.44
C ASP A 501 -10.44 -28.99 -19.19
N VAL A 502 -10.36 -28.95 -20.53
CA VAL A 502 -9.99 -30.13 -21.35
C VAL A 502 -8.48 -30.45 -21.31
N ASN A 503 -7.64 -29.50 -20.89
CA ASN A 503 -6.19 -29.65 -20.86
C ASN A 503 -5.65 -29.99 -19.47
N PHE A 504 -6.47 -29.95 -18.41
CA PHE A 504 -6.10 -30.39 -17.08
C PHE A 504 -6.39 -31.89 -16.88
N SER A 505 -5.44 -32.58 -16.22
CA SER A 505 -5.63 -33.98 -15.85
C SER A 505 -6.74 -34.13 -14.80
N VAL A 506 -7.65 -35.09 -15.02
CA VAL A 506 -8.71 -35.46 -14.06
C VAL A 506 -8.17 -36.04 -12.75
N PHE A 507 -6.88 -36.37 -12.69
CA PHE A 507 -6.21 -36.94 -11.52
C PHE A 507 -5.47 -35.90 -10.66
N THR A 508 -5.52 -34.62 -11.03
CA THR A 508 -4.88 -33.51 -10.30
C THR A 508 -5.90 -32.57 -9.69
N GLN A 509 -5.56 -31.93 -8.56
CA GLN A 509 -6.39 -30.84 -8.04
C GLN A 509 -6.46 -29.72 -9.09
N PRO A 510 -7.66 -29.22 -9.44
CA PRO A 510 -7.80 -28.14 -10.41
C PRO A 510 -7.08 -26.89 -9.94
N VAL A 511 -6.36 -26.24 -10.85
CA VAL A 511 -5.70 -24.96 -10.57
C VAL A 511 -6.77 -23.89 -10.32
N PRO A 512 -6.68 -23.11 -9.22
CA PRO A 512 -7.54 -21.96 -8.99
C PRO A 512 -7.60 -20.99 -10.17
N LEU A 513 -8.81 -20.67 -10.63
CA LEU A 513 -9.04 -19.77 -11.74
C LEU A 513 -9.60 -18.43 -11.26
N TYR A 514 -8.98 -17.35 -11.71
CA TYR A 514 -9.33 -15.97 -11.40
C TYR A 514 -9.63 -15.18 -12.68
N THR A 515 -10.55 -14.22 -12.63
CA THR A 515 -10.79 -13.28 -13.72
C THR A 515 -11.32 -11.94 -13.20
N SER A 516 -11.47 -10.97 -14.10
CA SER A 516 -11.98 -9.63 -13.79
C SER A 516 -13.47 -9.47 -14.10
N SER A 517 -14.06 -8.39 -13.59
CA SER A 517 -15.43 -7.95 -13.81
C SER A 517 -15.77 -7.76 -15.30
N ARG A 518 -14.76 -7.45 -16.13
CA ARG A 518 -14.90 -7.31 -17.59
C ARG A 518 -15.35 -8.61 -18.25
N SER A 519 -14.97 -9.75 -17.70
CA SER A 519 -15.29 -11.07 -18.24
C SER A 519 -16.70 -11.53 -17.87
N ARG A 520 -17.42 -10.80 -17.00
CA ARG A 520 -18.74 -11.22 -16.52
C ARG A 520 -19.78 -11.20 -17.64
N ILE A 521 -20.48 -12.32 -17.81
CA ILE A 521 -21.49 -12.51 -18.83
C ILE A 521 -22.79 -11.83 -18.42
N ASP A 522 -23.42 -11.11 -19.35
CA ASP A 522 -24.74 -10.51 -19.14
C ASP A 522 -25.83 -11.57 -19.31
N ASN A 523 -26.83 -11.58 -18.42
CA ASN A 523 -28.00 -12.45 -18.50
C ASN A 523 -27.63 -13.93 -18.74
N GLU A 524 -26.60 -14.41 -18.03
CA GLU A 524 -26.07 -15.76 -18.15
C GLU A 524 -27.14 -16.85 -17.95
N SER A 525 -27.11 -17.88 -18.81
CA SER A 525 -27.99 -19.04 -18.67
C SER A 525 -27.53 -19.93 -17.51
N SER A 526 -28.43 -20.76 -16.97
CA SER A 526 -28.08 -21.75 -15.94
C SER A 526 -26.96 -22.68 -16.41
N GLN A 527 -26.95 -23.09 -17.69
CA GLN A 527 -25.89 -23.90 -18.26
C GLN A 527 -24.55 -23.16 -18.27
N THR A 528 -24.53 -21.93 -18.76
CA THR A 528 -23.32 -21.09 -18.78
C THR A 528 -22.77 -20.88 -17.37
N ALA A 529 -23.64 -20.64 -16.38
CA ALA A 529 -23.23 -20.49 -15.00
C ALA A 529 -22.63 -21.78 -14.41
N GLN A 530 -23.09 -22.96 -14.86
CA GLN A 530 -22.49 -24.25 -14.48
C GLN A 530 -21.12 -24.47 -15.13
N ASP A 531 -20.95 -24.08 -16.39
CA ASP A 531 -19.67 -24.20 -17.11
C ASP A 531 -18.58 -23.32 -16.46
N LEU A 532 -18.99 -22.21 -15.84
CA LEU A 532 -18.12 -21.31 -15.08
C LEU A 532 -17.84 -21.77 -13.64
N ASN A 533 -18.36 -22.90 -13.17
CA ASN A 533 -18.13 -23.37 -11.79
C ASN A 533 -16.63 -23.36 -11.42
N ASN A 534 -16.36 -22.98 -10.17
CA ASN A 534 -15.03 -22.77 -9.56
C ASN A 534 -14.25 -21.55 -10.07
N LEU A 535 -14.76 -20.82 -11.06
CA LEU A 535 -14.18 -19.53 -11.45
C LEU A 535 -14.41 -18.49 -10.36
N THR A 536 -13.32 -17.85 -9.93
CA THR A 536 -13.31 -16.71 -9.00
C THR A 536 -13.21 -15.42 -9.80
N MET A 537 -14.04 -14.43 -9.48
CA MET A 537 -14.14 -13.18 -10.26
C MET A 537 -14.31 -11.99 -9.34
N SER A 538 -13.62 -10.89 -9.64
CA SER A 538 -13.84 -9.60 -9.00
C SER A 538 -15.03 -8.87 -9.62
N ASP A 539 -15.83 -8.19 -8.81
CA ASP A 539 -16.85 -7.25 -9.28
C ASP A 539 -17.26 -6.27 -8.17
N ALA A 540 -18.05 -5.25 -8.52
CA ALA A 540 -18.66 -4.37 -7.53
C ALA A 540 -19.53 -5.19 -6.55
N PRO A 541 -19.40 -4.99 -5.22
CA PRO A 541 -20.17 -5.73 -4.21
C PRO A 541 -21.68 -5.65 -4.47
N TRP A 542 -22.15 -4.48 -4.92
CA TRP A 542 -23.56 -4.28 -5.26
C TRP A 542 -24.07 -5.29 -6.31
N LEU A 543 -23.24 -5.68 -7.27
CA LEU A 543 -23.61 -6.66 -8.31
C LEU A 543 -23.57 -8.13 -7.84
N MET A 544 -23.18 -8.37 -6.59
CA MET A 544 -23.17 -9.70 -5.95
C MET A 544 -24.31 -9.85 -4.93
N GLN A 545 -25.10 -8.80 -4.72
CA GLN A 545 -26.18 -8.76 -3.73
C GLN A 545 -27.55 -8.76 -4.42
N ASN A 546 -28.57 -9.18 -3.67
CA ASN A 546 -29.97 -9.19 -4.10
C ASN A 546 -30.82 -8.36 -3.13
N GLY A 547 -30.53 -7.06 -3.02
CA GLY A 547 -31.28 -6.12 -2.18
C GLY A 547 -32.43 -5.44 -2.91
N GLU A 548 -33.20 -4.63 -2.19
CA GLU A 548 -34.33 -3.86 -2.74
C GLU A 548 -33.88 -2.92 -3.86
N GLU A 549 -32.75 -2.22 -3.68
CA GLU A 549 -32.20 -1.33 -4.71
C GLU A 549 -31.82 -2.10 -5.99
N ASN A 550 -31.26 -3.30 -5.87
CA ASN A 550 -30.95 -4.16 -7.02
C ASN A 550 -32.21 -4.51 -7.81
N LEU A 551 -33.29 -4.87 -7.11
CA LEU A 551 -34.58 -5.22 -7.71
C LEU A 551 -35.22 -4.00 -8.39
N LEU A 552 -35.15 -2.83 -7.76
CA LEU A 552 -35.67 -1.58 -8.32
C LEU A 552 -34.93 -1.21 -9.60
N VAL A 553 -33.59 -1.20 -9.59
CA VAL A 553 -32.76 -0.91 -10.78
C VAL A 553 -33.06 -1.92 -11.90
N LYS A 554 -33.17 -3.21 -11.57
CA LYS A 554 -33.53 -4.25 -12.54
C LYS A 554 -34.93 -4.05 -13.14
N THR A 555 -35.88 -3.52 -12.35
CA THR A 555 -37.26 -3.28 -12.81
C THR A 555 -37.34 -2.05 -13.70
N LEU A 556 -36.70 -0.95 -13.30
CA LEU A 556 -36.69 0.32 -14.04
C LEU A 556 -35.87 0.24 -15.33
N TRP A 557 -34.76 -0.52 -15.30
CA TRP A 557 -33.82 -0.62 -16.42
C TRP A 557 -33.43 -2.08 -16.72
N SER A 558 -34.44 -2.90 -17.03
CA SER A 558 -34.27 -4.33 -17.31
C SER A 558 -33.31 -4.65 -18.45
N GLY A 559 -33.15 -3.74 -19.40
CA GLY A 559 -32.22 -3.88 -20.54
C GLY A 559 -30.76 -3.51 -20.23
N TRP A 560 -30.43 -3.06 -19.02
CA TRP A 560 -29.05 -2.66 -18.71
C TRP A 560 -28.12 -3.87 -18.58
N ASN A 561 -27.00 -3.79 -19.29
CA ASN A 561 -25.87 -4.71 -19.11
C ASN A 561 -25.09 -4.39 -17.82
N ASN A 562 -24.19 -5.29 -17.44
CA ASN A 562 -23.36 -5.13 -16.24
C ASN A 562 -22.48 -3.87 -16.32
N GLY A 563 -22.02 -3.48 -17.51
CA GLY A 563 -21.30 -2.22 -17.71
C GLY A 563 -22.12 -0.99 -17.31
N GLN A 564 -23.37 -0.90 -17.77
CA GLN A 564 -24.30 0.17 -17.40
C GLN A 564 -24.62 0.16 -15.91
N LYS A 565 -24.82 -1.01 -15.31
CA LYS A 565 -25.02 -1.12 -13.85
C LYS A 565 -23.80 -0.62 -13.08
N ARG A 566 -22.57 -0.93 -13.53
CA ARG A 566 -21.33 -0.38 -12.93
C ARG A 566 -21.24 1.13 -13.05
N LEU A 567 -21.68 1.71 -14.17
CA LEU A 567 -21.76 3.16 -14.36
C LEU A 567 -22.83 3.80 -13.45
N PHE A 568 -23.97 3.15 -13.26
CA PHE A 568 -24.97 3.58 -12.27
C PHE A 568 -24.39 3.61 -10.85
N ILE A 569 -23.72 2.52 -10.44
CA ILE A 569 -23.04 2.42 -9.15
C ILE A 569 -21.97 3.51 -9.00
N MET A 570 -21.19 3.75 -10.04
CA MET A 570 -20.19 4.82 -10.07
C MET A 570 -20.82 6.20 -9.86
N GLY A 571 -21.93 6.50 -10.55
CA GLY A 571 -22.66 7.75 -10.35
C GLY A 571 -23.19 7.90 -8.92
N TYR A 572 -23.72 6.82 -8.34
CA TYR A 572 -24.19 6.82 -6.97
C TYR A 572 -23.05 7.16 -5.99
N ASP A 573 -21.95 6.42 -6.08
CA ASP A 573 -20.79 6.60 -5.21
C ASP A 573 -20.14 7.97 -5.41
N ALA A 574 -20.06 8.48 -6.65
CA ALA A 574 -19.51 9.81 -6.95
C ALA A 574 -20.23 10.92 -6.19
N MET A 575 -21.56 10.84 -6.11
CA MET A 575 -22.37 11.79 -5.34
C MET A 575 -22.18 11.62 -3.83
N ASP A 576 -22.13 10.37 -3.33
CA ASP A 576 -21.97 10.11 -1.88
C ASP A 576 -20.55 10.45 -1.37
N LEU A 577 -19.55 10.41 -2.25
CA LEU A 577 -18.17 10.69 -1.92
C LEU A 577 -17.88 12.17 -1.65
N ILE A 578 -18.66 13.12 -2.19
CA ILE A 578 -18.36 14.56 -2.16
C ILE A 578 -17.88 15.02 -0.77
N SER A 579 -18.65 14.74 0.29
CA SER A 579 -18.32 15.20 1.64
C SER A 579 -17.12 14.49 2.28
N LYS A 580 -16.62 13.41 1.68
CA LYS A 580 -15.57 12.54 2.24
C LYS A 580 -14.22 12.74 1.57
N LEU A 581 -14.19 13.20 0.31
CA LEU A 581 -12.98 13.27 -0.53
C LEU A 581 -11.79 13.98 0.13
N ALA A 582 -12.01 15.14 0.77
CA ALA A 582 -10.94 15.90 1.41
C ALA A 582 -10.28 15.12 2.57
N GLN A 583 -11.10 14.45 3.39
CA GLN A 583 -10.65 13.64 4.52
C GLN A 583 -9.98 12.36 4.02
N MET A 584 -10.58 11.70 3.03
CA MET A 584 -10.04 10.51 2.38
C MET A 584 -8.63 10.71 1.83
N ARG A 585 -8.36 11.87 1.20
CA ARG A 585 -7.02 12.18 0.71
C ARG A 585 -6.02 12.45 1.83
N SER A 586 -6.49 13.09 2.90
CA SER A 586 -5.63 13.52 4.00
C SER A 586 -5.17 12.34 4.87
N PHE A 587 -6.00 11.29 4.95
CA PHE A 587 -5.70 10.06 5.65
C PHE A 587 -5.90 8.85 4.73
N PRO A 588 -4.82 8.26 4.18
CA PRO A 588 -4.92 7.09 3.29
C PRO A 588 -5.59 5.86 3.92
N GLY A 589 -5.60 5.77 5.26
CA GLY A 589 -6.34 4.73 5.99
C GLY A 589 -7.86 4.94 6.01
N PHE A 590 -8.36 6.12 5.60
CA PHE A 590 -9.77 6.40 5.50
C PHE A 590 -10.36 5.69 4.28
N GLN A 591 -11.12 4.63 4.55
CA GLN A 591 -11.81 3.86 3.54
C GLN A 591 -13.31 4.13 3.60
N PHE A 592 -13.95 4.18 2.44
CA PHE A 592 -15.40 4.30 2.30
C PHE A 592 -15.96 3.05 1.63
N ASN A 593 -16.89 2.38 2.31
CA ASN A 593 -17.59 1.21 1.75
C ASN A 593 -18.68 1.67 0.79
N GLY A 594 -18.29 1.87 -0.47
CA GLY A 594 -19.19 2.23 -1.56
C GLY A 594 -19.85 1.01 -2.21
N ARG A 595 -20.81 1.26 -3.11
CA ARG A 595 -21.45 0.21 -3.92
C ARG A 595 -20.49 -0.40 -4.92
N SER A 596 -19.52 0.39 -5.37
CA SER A 596 -18.52 0.00 -6.36
C SER A 596 -17.34 -0.75 -5.76
N GLY A 597 -17.20 -0.78 -4.43
CA GLY A 597 -16.12 -1.43 -3.70
C GLY A 597 -15.71 -0.62 -2.46
N VAL A 598 -14.63 -1.04 -1.81
CA VAL A 598 -13.98 -0.23 -0.77
C VAL A 598 -13.15 0.86 -1.46
N LEU A 599 -13.49 2.13 -1.22
CA LEU A 599 -12.91 3.30 -1.87
C LEU A 599 -11.92 3.99 -0.95
N SER A 600 -10.78 4.39 -1.51
CA SER A 600 -9.77 5.23 -0.85
C SER A 600 -9.25 6.27 -1.83
N VAL A 601 -8.64 7.35 -1.34
CA VAL A 601 -8.06 8.41 -2.18
C VAL A 601 -6.55 8.45 -1.95
N ASN A 602 -5.78 8.26 -3.03
CA ASN A 602 -4.34 8.45 -3.01
C ASN A 602 -3.98 9.93 -2.79
N PRO A 603 -2.77 10.24 -2.31
CA PRO A 603 -2.31 11.63 -2.15
C PRO A 603 -2.40 12.48 -3.42
N ASP A 604 -2.31 11.85 -4.60
CA ASP A 604 -2.42 12.48 -5.91
C ASP A 604 -3.86 12.81 -6.33
N GLY A 605 -4.86 12.37 -5.56
CA GLY A 605 -6.29 12.55 -5.83
C GLY A 605 -6.96 11.42 -6.60
N VAL A 606 -6.21 10.37 -6.98
CA VAL A 606 -6.79 9.20 -7.66
C VAL A 606 -7.49 8.32 -6.66
N LEU A 607 -8.73 7.95 -6.96
CA LEU A 607 -9.48 6.98 -6.18
C LEU A 607 -9.00 5.57 -6.53
N ASN A 608 -8.65 4.80 -5.50
CA ASN A 608 -8.51 3.35 -5.63
C ASN A 608 -9.81 2.68 -5.21
N ARG A 609 -10.10 1.55 -5.85
CA ARG A 609 -11.33 0.80 -5.61
C ARG A 609 -11.02 -0.68 -5.47
N GLN A 610 -11.03 -1.16 -4.23
CA GLN A 610 -10.89 -2.58 -3.95
C GLN A 610 -12.25 -3.27 -4.15
N LEU A 611 -12.28 -4.21 -5.10
CA LEU A 611 -13.48 -4.97 -5.45
C LEU A 611 -13.77 -6.12 -4.48
N SER A 612 -15.04 -6.52 -4.44
CA SER A 612 -15.42 -7.81 -3.87
C SER A 612 -15.11 -8.93 -4.83
N TRP A 613 -14.95 -10.12 -4.27
CA TRP A 613 -14.72 -11.34 -5.03
C TRP A 613 -15.88 -12.30 -4.84
N GLY A 614 -16.30 -12.92 -5.92
CA GLY A 614 -17.26 -14.02 -5.89
C GLY A 614 -16.71 -15.24 -6.59
N ARG A 615 -17.37 -16.38 -6.38
CA ARG A 615 -17.06 -17.64 -7.03
C ARG A 615 -18.34 -18.28 -7.56
N TYR A 616 -18.26 -18.83 -8.76
CA TYR A 616 -19.35 -19.66 -9.30
C TYR A 616 -19.36 -21.01 -8.57
N GLN A 617 -20.47 -21.32 -7.91
CA GLN A 617 -20.70 -22.55 -7.17
C GLN A 617 -22.08 -23.11 -7.48
N ARG A 618 -22.13 -24.35 -7.97
CA ARG A 618 -23.39 -25.04 -8.32
C ARG A 618 -24.27 -24.22 -9.28
N GLY A 619 -23.64 -23.56 -10.27
CA GLY A 619 -24.34 -22.76 -11.27
C GLY A 619 -24.82 -21.39 -10.77
N SER A 620 -24.23 -20.85 -9.71
CA SER A 620 -24.58 -19.54 -9.15
C SER A 620 -23.34 -18.79 -8.71
N PHE A 621 -23.23 -17.52 -9.11
CA PHE A 621 -22.16 -16.63 -8.65
C PHE A 621 -22.46 -16.11 -7.23
N ARG A 622 -21.57 -16.37 -6.27
CA ARG A 622 -21.74 -16.01 -4.86
C ARG A 622 -20.52 -15.26 -4.34
N GLN A 623 -20.73 -14.22 -3.55
CA GLN A 623 -19.65 -13.50 -2.88
C GLN A 623 -18.90 -14.45 -1.92
N LEU A 624 -17.57 -14.35 -1.89
CA LEU A 624 -16.67 -15.13 -1.04
C LEU A 624 -16.62 -14.62 0.40
#